data_AF-Q9LEJ2-F1
#
_entry.id   AF-Q9LEJ2-F1
#
_cell.length_a   1.000
_cell.length_b   1.000
_cell.length_c   1.000
_cell.angle_alpha   90.00
_cell.angle_beta   90.00
_cell.angle_gamma   90.00
#
_symmetry.space_group_name_H-M   'P 1'
#
loop_
_entity.id
_entity.type
_entity.pdbx_description
1 polymer ?
#
loop_
_entity_poly.entity_id
_entity_poly.type
_entity_poly.pdbx_seq_one_letter_code
_entity_poly.pdbx_strand_id
1 'polypeptide(L)' 'ITYTILEGVMLKYYKSYKVIVHVLPKGDEHSLVKWTFLYEKVDHTAPEPTKYKDLVVKLTKNVEAHLVEAR' A
#
# COMPACT_ATOMS: atom_id res chain seq x y z
N ILE A 1 4.79 -3.57 -8.48
CA ILE A 1 4.19 -4.83 -7.96
C ILE A 1 2.72 -4.58 -7.67
N THR A 2 1.84 -5.53 -7.99
CA THR A 2 0.40 -5.44 -7.70
C THR A 2 -0.01 -6.56 -6.77
N TYR A 3 -0.64 -6.22 -5.66
CA TYR A 3 -1.22 -7.14 -4.69
C TYR A 3 -2.75 -7.13 -4.82
N THR A 4 -3.34 -8.31 -4.93
CA THR A 4 -4.80 -8.48 -4.85
C THR A 4 -5.13 -9.06 -3.49
N ILE A 5 -6.02 -8.41 -2.75
CA ILE A 5 -6.47 -8.91 -1.45
C ILE A 5 -7.58 -9.92 -1.68
N LEU A 6 -7.34 -11.16 -1.25
CA LEU A 6 -8.26 -12.27 -1.45
C LEU A 6 -9.11 -12.57 -0.21
N GLU A 7 -8.62 -12.23 0.98
CA GLU A 7 -9.29 -12.51 2.25
C GLU A 7 -8.99 -11.43 3.31
N GLY A 8 -9.74 -11.45 4.42
CA GLY A 8 -9.52 -10.62 5.59
C GLY A 8 -10.52 -9.48 5.77
N VAL A 9 -10.30 -8.67 6.81
CA VAL A 9 -11.26 -7.63 7.27
C VAL A 9 -11.55 -6.55 6.23
N MET A 10 -10.65 -6.33 5.26
CA MET A 10 -10.87 -5.37 4.17
C MET A 10 -12.07 -5.75 3.31
N LEU A 11 -12.22 -7.05 3.00
CA LEU A 11 -13.26 -7.53 2.09
C LEU A 11 -14.66 -7.52 2.71
N LYS A 12 -14.77 -7.19 4.01
CA LYS A 12 -16.06 -6.87 4.64
C LYS A 12 -16.60 -5.52 4.21
N TYR A 13 -15.72 -4.60 3.76
CA TYR A 13 -16.06 -3.23 3.40
C TYR A 13 -15.85 -2.93 1.91
N TYR A 14 -15.05 -3.74 1.23
CA TYR A 14 -14.73 -3.57 -0.19
C TYR A 14 -14.96 -4.87 -0.96
N LYS A 15 -15.72 -4.82 -2.06
CA LYS A 15 -15.94 -5.99 -2.94
C LYS A 15 -14.64 -6.42 -3.63
N SER A 16 -13.80 -5.45 -3.97
CA SER A 16 -12.47 -5.67 -4.49
C SER A 16 -11.50 -4.70 -3.84
N TYR A 17 -10.28 -5.16 -3.58
CA TYR A 17 -9.21 -4.33 -3.04
C TYR A 17 -7.87 -4.78 -3.62
N LYS A 18 -7.19 -3.86 -4.31
CA LYS A 18 -5.86 -4.05 -4.89
C LYS A 18 -4.94 -2.93 -4.44
N VAL A 19 -3.68 -3.29 -4.23
CA VAL A 19 -2.62 -2.35 -3.89
C VAL A 19 -1.53 -2.43 -4.93
N ILE A 20 -1.21 -1.31 -5.56
CA ILE A 20 -0.11 -1.21 -6.50
C ILE A 20 1.00 -0.42 -5.83
N VAL A 21 2.19 -1.03 -5.79
CA VAL A 21 3.42 -0.42 -5.30
C VAL A 21 4.34 -0.17 -6.50
N HIS A 22 4.61 1.10 -6.77
CA HIS A 22 5.58 1.52 -7.77
C HIS A 22 6.74 2.23 -7.09
N VAL A 23 7.96 1.74 -7.33
CA VAL A 23 9.18 2.42 -6.92
C VAL A 23 9.70 3.19 -8.13
N LEU A 24 9.83 4.49 -7.97
CA LEU A 24 10.31 5.40 -9.01
C LEU A 24 11.64 5.99 -8.56
N PRO A 25 12.64 6.13 -9.45
CA PRO A 25 13.85 6.86 -9.11
C PRO A 25 13.51 8.32 -8.78
N LYS A 26 14.20 8.89 -7.80
CA LYS A 26 14.09 10.29 -7.40
C LYS A 26 15.50 10.87 -7.22
N GLY A 27 16.14 11.21 -8.34
CA GLY A 27 17.58 11.51 -8.36
C GLY A 27 18.42 10.23 -8.23
N ASP A 28 19.72 10.40 -8.02
CA ASP A 28 20.68 9.28 -8.09
C ASP A 28 20.72 8.41 -6.83
N GLU A 29 20.40 8.99 -5.67
CA GLU A 29 20.52 8.31 -4.36
C GLU A 29 19.19 8.04 -3.65
N HIS A 30 18.07 8.47 -4.24
CA HIS A 30 16.76 8.31 -3.61
C HIS A 30 15.74 7.64 -4.52
N SER A 31 14.77 7.00 -3.88
CA SER A 31 13.61 6.42 -4.55
C SER A 31 12.32 6.97 -3.93
N LEU A 32 11.31 7.14 -4.77
CA LEU A 32 9.95 7.48 -4.37
C LEU A 32 9.09 6.22 -4.48
N VAL A 33 8.48 5.81 -3.37
CA VAL A 33 7.50 4.72 -3.38
C VAL A 33 6.09 5.29 -3.49
N LYS A 34 5.44 5.05 -4.63
CA LYS A 34 4.04 5.40 -4.87
C LYS A 34 3.14 4.21 -4.55
N TRP A 35 2.30 4.38 -3.53
CA TRP A 35 1.24 3.44 -3.16
C TRP A 35 -0.09 3.87 -3.79
N THR A 36 -0.70 2.98 -4.57
CA THR A 36 -2.02 3.19 -5.17
C THR A 36 -2.99 2.15 -4.65
N PHE A 37 -4.11 2.59 -4.06
CA PHE A 37 -5.18 1.73 -3.57
C PHE A 37 -6.34 1.77 -4.56
N LEU A 38 -6.64 0.63 -5.18
CA LEU A 38 -7.77 0.47 -6.08
C LEU A 38 -8.81 -0.39 -5.37
N TYR A 39 -10.01 0.14 -5.17
CA TYR A 39 -11.02 -0.53 -4.36
C TYR A 39 -12.42 -0.22 -4.87
N GLU A 40 -13.32 -1.16 -4.63
CA GLU A 40 -14.75 -0.99 -4.84
C GLU A 40 -15.46 -1.18 -3.51
N LYS A 41 -16.16 -0.15 -3.03
CA LYS A 41 -16.93 -0.25 -1.77
C LYS A 41 -18.11 -1.22 -1.92
N VAL A 42 -18.46 -1.91 -0.82
CA VAL A 42 -19.68 -2.71 -0.78
C VAL A 42 -20.94 -1.84 -0.87
N ASP A 43 -20.90 -0.67 -0.21
CA ASP A 43 -21.94 0.37 -0.25
C ASP A 43 -21.37 1.74 0.18
N HIS A 44 -22.22 2.78 0.22
CA HIS A 44 -21.83 4.16 0.53
C HIS A 44 -21.38 4.40 1.99
N THR A 45 -21.70 3.47 2.91
CA THR A 45 -21.31 3.54 4.33
C THR A 45 -19.90 3.00 4.56
N ALA A 46 -19.34 2.26 3.60
CA ALA A 46 -18.00 1.71 3.72
C ALA A 46 -16.96 2.85 3.86
N PRO A 47 -16.01 2.72 4.81
CA PRO A 47 -15.04 3.75 5.09
C PRO A 47 -14.10 3.99 3.91
N GLU A 48 -13.44 5.14 3.89
CA GLU A 48 -12.30 5.36 3.00
C GLU A 48 -11.13 4.45 3.39
N PRO A 49 -10.31 3.98 2.43
CA PRO A 49 -9.21 3.05 2.69
C PRO A 49 -7.98 3.75 3.31
N THR A 50 -8.20 4.78 4.10
CA THR A 50 -7.15 5.62 4.70
C THR A 50 -6.73 5.10 6.07
N LYS A 51 -7.49 4.20 6.67
CA LYS A 51 -7.21 3.59 7.99
C LYS A 51 -5.81 2.97 8.08
N TYR A 52 -5.25 2.53 6.96
CA TYR A 52 -3.98 1.81 6.90
C TYR A 52 -2.81 2.66 6.39
N LYS A 53 -2.97 3.98 6.30
CA LYS A 53 -1.90 4.90 5.89
C LYS A 53 -0.65 4.75 6.76
N ASP A 54 -0.81 4.72 8.08
CA ASP A 54 0.33 4.60 9.00
C ASP A 54 1.04 3.25 8.86
N LEU A 55 0.28 2.18 8.61
CA LEU A 55 0.84 0.86 8.33
C LEU A 55 1.68 0.89 7.05
N VAL A 56 1.18 1.52 5.99
CA VAL A 56 1.88 1.63 4.69
C VAL A 56 3.17 2.43 4.83
N VAL A 57 3.15 3.53 5.59
CA VAL A 57 4.35 4.31 5.91
C VAL A 57 5.35 3.46 6.69
N LYS A 58 4.90 2.75 7.73
CA LYS A 58 5.77 1.90 8.55
C LYS A 58 6.38 0.75 7.74
N LEU A 59 5.60 0.09 6.88
CA LEU A 59 6.09 -0.95 5.99
C LEU A 59 7.17 -0.42 5.03
N THR A 60 6.93 0.76 4.44
CA THR A 60 7.91 1.39 3.54
C THR A 60 9.22 1.68 4.27
N LYS A 61 9.17 2.25 5.49
CA LYS A 61 10.37 2.52 6.31
C LYS A 61 11.10 1.25 6.74
N ASN A 62 10.38 0.18 7.05
CA ASN A 62 11.01 -1.09 7.41
C ASN A 62 11.76 -1.71 6.23
N VAL A 63 11.16 -1.65 5.02
CA VAL A 63 11.83 -2.11 3.80
C VAL A 63 13.05 -1.24 3.51
N GLU A 64 12.94 0.09 3.65
CA GLU A 64 14.07 1.01 3.52
C GLU A 64 15.20 0.65 4.49
N ALA A 65 14.92 0.50 5.78
CA ALA A 65 15.92 0.13 6.78
C ALA A 65 16.63 -1.18 6.44
N HIS A 66 15.86 -2.21 6.05
CA HIS A 66 16.44 -3.50 5.66
C HIS A 66 17.33 -3.40 4.40
N LEU A 67 16.95 -2.58 3.42
CA LEU A 67 17.76 -2.36 2.22
C LEU A 67 19.04 -1.57 2.52
N VAL A 68 19.00 -0.64 3.48
CA VAL A 68 20.18 0.09 3.95
C VAL A 68 21.13 -0.81 4.73
N GLU A 69 20.60 -1.70 5.59
CA GLU A 69 21.40 -2.69 6.33
C GLU A 69 22.03 -3.75 5.40
N ALA A 70 21.38 -4.06 4.28
CA ALA A 70 21.87 -5.02 3.30
C ALA A 70 22.94 -4.45 2.33
N ARG A 71 23.31 -3.16 2.47
CA ARG A 71 24.29 -2.46 1.63
C ARG A 71 25.68 -2.44 2.27
#